data_AF-T1C7W6-F1
#
_entry.id   AF-T1C7W6-F1
#
_cell.length_a   1.000
_cell.length_b   1.000
_cell.length_c   1.000
_cell.angle_alpha   90.00
_cell.angle_beta   90.00
_cell.angle_gamma   90.00
#
_symmetry.space_group_name_H-M   'P 1'
#
loop_
_entity.id
_entity.type
_entity.pdbx_description
1 polymer ?
#
loop_
_entity_poly.entity_id
_entity_poly.type
_entity_poly.pdbx_seq_one_letter_code
_entity_poly.pdbx_strand_id
1 'polypeptide(L)'
;DPLGTQARVNDWLALLESAGAPRRTLPVEVGIGIKPVSRLGTERLVHSAIEYAIKNQRKSVTLVHKGNIMKFTEGGFRDWGYQTARDFFGAVEHDGGPWHVIPAGKPGAGLIIKDVIADAFLQQILLRPAEYDVVATLNLNGDYLSDALAAQVGGIGIAPGGNINYITGHAVFEATHGTAPKYAGQDKV
;
A
#
# COMPACT_ATOMS: atom_id res chain seq x y z
N ASP A 1 0.35 15.07 -23.92
CA ASP A 1 -0.81 15.98 -23.92
C ASP A 1 -2.04 15.10 -24.05
N PRO A 2 -2.92 15.01 -23.04
CA PRO A 2 -4.00 14.03 -23.06
C PRO A 2 -5.01 14.32 -24.18
N LEU A 3 -5.57 13.27 -24.78
CA LEU A 3 -6.63 13.31 -25.80
C LEU A 3 -7.99 13.77 -25.24
N GLY A 4 -7.98 14.70 -24.28
CA GLY A 4 -9.15 15.15 -23.53
C GLY A 4 -10.02 16.18 -24.24
N THR A 5 -9.73 16.52 -25.50
CA THR A 5 -10.54 17.44 -26.31
C THR A 5 -10.76 16.88 -27.72
N GLN A 6 -11.86 17.28 -28.36
CA GLN A 6 -12.23 16.75 -29.67
C GLN A 6 -11.17 17.05 -30.74
N ALA A 7 -10.54 18.23 -30.67
CA ALA A 7 -9.45 18.60 -31.56
C ALA A 7 -8.26 17.63 -31.44
N ARG A 8 -7.83 17.31 -30.21
CA ARG A 8 -6.71 16.39 -29.98
C ARG A 8 -7.03 14.95 -30.39
N VAL A 9 -8.27 14.51 -30.19
CA VAL A 9 -8.75 13.21 -30.70
C VAL A 9 -8.64 13.18 -32.22
N ASN A 10 -9.12 14.21 -32.91
CA ASN A 10 -9.05 14.29 -34.37
C ASN A 10 -7.61 14.31 -34.88
N ASP A 11 -6.72 15.10 -34.26
CA ASP A 11 -5.29 15.16 -34.62
C ASP A 11 -4.63 13.78 -34.49
N TRP A 12 -4.91 13.07 -33.39
CA TRP A 12 -4.39 11.73 -33.16
C TRP A 12 -4.94 10.70 -34.15
N LEU A 13 -6.23 10.77 -34.48
CA LEU A 13 -6.85 9.89 -35.47
C LEU A 13 -6.27 10.12 -36.87
N ALA A 14 -6.00 11.37 -37.25
CA ALA A 14 -5.34 11.70 -38.51
C ALA A 14 -3.90 11.17 -38.56
N LEU A 15 -3.16 11.23 -37.45
CA LEU A 15 -1.83 10.63 -37.35
C LEU A 15 -1.87 9.11 -37.46
N LEU A 16 -2.87 8.46 -36.85
CA LEU A 16 -3.05 7.01 -37.01
C LEU A 16 -3.42 6.65 -38.45
N GLU A 17 -4.27 7.44 -39.12
CA GLU A 17 -4.64 7.24 -40.52
C GLU A 17 -3.41 7.35 -41.45
N SER A 18 -2.53 8.33 -41.22
CA SER A 18 -1.28 8.45 -41.99
C SER A 18 -0.28 7.31 -41.74
N ALA A 19 -0.38 6.64 -40.59
CA ALA A 19 0.35 5.41 -40.27
C ALA A 19 -0.34 4.13 -40.79
N GLY A 20 -1.42 4.24 -41.57
CA GLY A 20 -2.14 3.12 -42.19
C GLY A 20 -3.26 2.52 -41.35
N ALA A 21 -3.63 3.13 -40.22
CA ALA A 21 -4.81 2.71 -39.48
C ALA A 21 -6.10 3.08 -40.25
N PRO A 22 -7.18 2.29 -40.12
CA PRO A 22 -8.45 2.63 -40.75
C PRO A 22 -9.00 3.94 -40.19
N ARG A 23 -9.55 4.76 -41.08
CA ARG A 23 -10.23 6.01 -40.75
C ARG A 23 -11.34 5.75 -39.73
N ARG A 24 -11.32 6.51 -38.64
CA ARG A 24 -12.29 6.42 -37.54
C ARG A 24 -12.71 7.81 -37.12
N THR A 25 -13.89 7.92 -36.52
CA THR A 25 -14.36 9.13 -35.85
C THR A 25 -14.78 8.73 -34.45
N LEU A 26 -14.11 9.29 -33.44
CA LEU A 26 -14.39 9.00 -32.05
C LEU A 26 -14.74 10.30 -31.31
N PRO A 27 -15.70 10.27 -30.37
CA PRO A 27 -15.89 11.37 -29.45
C PRO A 27 -14.74 11.44 -28.44
N VAL A 28 -14.73 12.47 -27.60
CA VAL A 28 -13.86 12.50 -26.41
C VAL A 28 -14.35 11.48 -25.39
N GLU A 29 -13.52 10.49 -25.09
CA GLU A 29 -13.81 9.43 -24.12
C GLU A 29 -12.78 9.47 -22.99
N VAL A 30 -13.19 9.92 -21.79
CA VAL A 30 -12.31 10.07 -20.62
C VAL A 30 -12.91 9.37 -19.42
N GLY A 31 -12.15 8.42 -18.84
CA GLY A 31 -12.43 7.87 -17.52
C GLY A 31 -11.90 8.77 -16.41
N ILE A 32 -12.66 8.93 -15.33
CA ILE A 32 -12.27 9.74 -14.16
C ILE A 32 -12.26 8.84 -12.93
N GLY A 33 -11.20 8.95 -12.13
CA GLY A 33 -11.07 8.30 -10.83
C GLY A 33 -10.75 9.30 -9.73
N ILE A 34 -11.26 9.06 -8.53
CA ILE A 34 -11.00 9.85 -7.33
C ILE A 34 -10.34 8.95 -6.29
N LYS A 35 -9.19 9.37 -5.76
CA LYS A 35 -8.44 8.64 -4.72
C LYS A 35 -8.41 9.44 -3.42
N PRO A 36 -9.40 9.26 -2.52
CA PRO A 36 -9.38 9.92 -1.22
C PRO A 36 -8.45 9.18 -0.25
N VAL A 37 -7.62 9.94 0.47
CA VAL A 37 -6.82 9.45 1.60
C VAL A 37 -6.98 10.47 2.72
N SER A 38 -7.44 10.02 3.88
CA SER A 38 -7.71 10.89 5.02
C SER A 38 -6.69 10.70 6.14
N ARG A 39 -6.46 11.78 6.90
CA ARG A 39 -5.63 11.74 8.10
C ARG A 39 -6.15 10.71 9.11
N LEU A 40 -7.43 10.75 9.47
CA LEU A 40 -8.00 9.84 10.48
C LEU A 40 -7.96 8.38 10.03
N GLY A 41 -8.15 8.10 8.74
CA GLY A 41 -8.01 6.74 8.21
C GLY A 41 -6.57 6.23 8.31
N THR A 42 -5.61 7.09 7.99
CA THR A 42 -4.17 6.81 8.11
C THR A 42 -3.78 6.58 9.57
N GLU A 43 -4.14 7.51 10.46
CA GLU A 43 -3.83 7.46 11.89
C GLU A 43 -4.33 6.17 12.52
N ARG A 44 -5.59 5.79 12.26
CA ARG A 44 -6.17 4.53 12.75
C ARG A 44 -5.36 3.31 12.33
N LEU A 45 -4.98 3.23 11.05
CA LEU A 45 -4.25 2.09 10.50
C LEU A 45 -2.81 2.03 11.04
N VAL A 46 -2.09 3.16 11.01
CA VAL A 46 -0.69 3.24 11.45
C VAL A 46 -0.59 3.04 12.96
N HIS A 47 -1.49 3.61 13.75
CA HIS A 47 -1.57 3.36 15.19
C HIS A 47 -1.71 1.87 15.48
N SER A 48 -2.63 1.19 14.80
CA SER A 48 -2.84 -0.26 14.95
C SER A 48 -1.59 -1.06 14.58
N ALA A 49 -0.88 -0.67 13.52
CA ALA A 49 0.35 -1.34 13.09
C ALA A 49 1.49 -1.16 14.11
N ILE A 50 1.65 0.03 14.68
CA ILE A 50 2.64 0.29 15.73
C ILE A 50 2.29 -0.47 17.01
N GLU A 51 1.03 -0.45 17.46
CA GLU A 51 0.60 -1.23 18.62
C GLU A 51 0.82 -2.74 18.41
N TYR A 52 0.50 -3.25 17.22
CA TYR A 52 0.78 -4.64 16.87
C TYR A 52 2.28 -4.94 16.97
N ALA A 53 3.12 -4.07 16.43
CA ALA A 53 4.57 -4.22 16.49
C ALA A 53 5.08 -4.27 17.94
N ILE A 54 4.58 -3.38 18.80
CA ILE A 54 4.96 -3.33 20.23
C ILE A 54 4.50 -4.61 20.95
N LYS A 55 3.22 -4.98 20.81
CA LYS A 55 2.63 -6.15 21.49
C LYS A 55 3.31 -7.45 21.09
N ASN A 56 3.77 -7.56 19.84
CA ASN A 56 4.39 -8.76 19.29
C ASN A 56 5.92 -8.67 19.18
N GLN A 57 6.54 -7.67 19.82
CA GLN A 57 8.00 -7.49 19.88
C GLN A 57 8.67 -7.48 18.49
N ARG A 58 8.03 -6.80 17.54
CA ARG A 58 8.52 -6.66 16.15
C ARG A 58 9.60 -5.58 16.08
N LYS A 59 10.46 -5.66 15.07
CA LYS A 59 11.65 -4.81 14.97
C LYS A 59 11.39 -3.46 14.30
N SER A 60 10.44 -3.41 13.36
CA SER A 60 10.14 -2.19 12.62
C SER A 60 8.72 -2.14 12.09
N VAL A 61 8.23 -0.92 11.85
CA VAL A 61 7.04 -0.60 11.04
C VAL A 61 7.49 0.20 9.82
N THR A 62 7.15 -0.29 8.64
CA THR A 62 7.51 0.36 7.36
C THR A 62 6.26 0.95 6.70
N LEU A 63 6.25 2.26 6.50
CA LEU A 63 5.24 3.00 5.77
C LEU A 63 5.55 2.92 4.27
N VAL A 64 4.76 2.14 3.52
CA VAL A 64 4.98 1.97 2.07
C VAL A 64 4.03 2.88 1.29
N HIS A 65 4.56 3.71 0.40
CA HIS A 65 3.78 4.74 -0.28
C HIS A 65 4.43 5.18 -1.61
N LYS A 66 3.71 5.89 -2.48
CA LYS A 66 4.22 6.52 -3.71
C LYS A 66 4.12 8.05 -3.64
N GLY A 67 4.52 8.59 -2.50
CA GLY A 67 4.35 10.00 -2.14
C GLY A 67 5.22 10.99 -2.93
N ASN A 68 6.25 10.51 -3.65
CA ASN A 68 7.03 11.34 -4.55
C ASN A 68 6.22 11.80 -5.79
N ILE A 69 5.25 10.99 -6.22
CA ILE A 69 4.33 11.31 -7.33
C ILE A 69 2.98 11.80 -6.78
N MET A 70 2.36 11.03 -5.88
CA MET A 70 1.04 11.33 -5.30
C MET A 70 1.19 12.06 -3.96
N LYS A 71 1.71 13.28 -4.00
CA LYS A 71 2.11 14.06 -2.80
C LYS A 71 0.98 14.23 -1.77
N PHE A 72 -0.24 14.51 -2.22
CA PHE A 72 -1.34 14.87 -1.30
C PHE A 72 -2.18 13.70 -0.80
N THR A 73 -1.95 12.50 -1.34
CA THR A 73 -2.65 11.28 -0.91
C THR A 73 -1.66 10.31 -0.27
N GLU A 74 -0.71 9.81 -1.05
CA GLU A 74 0.31 8.88 -0.55
C GLU A 74 1.45 9.58 0.20
N GLY A 75 1.79 10.82 -0.16
CA GLY A 75 2.67 11.64 0.67
C GLY A 75 1.99 12.00 1.99
N GLY A 76 0.70 12.36 1.95
CA GLY A 76 -0.12 12.57 3.15
C GLY A 76 -0.16 11.35 4.07
N PHE A 77 -0.33 10.14 3.51
CA PHE A 77 -0.26 8.88 4.29
C PHE A 77 1.07 8.73 5.05
N ARG A 78 2.21 8.96 4.39
CA ARG A 78 3.52 8.92 5.05
C ARG A 78 3.61 9.95 6.16
N ASP A 79 3.27 11.20 5.86
CA ASP A 79 3.45 12.33 6.77
C ASP A 79 2.57 12.17 8.02
N TRP A 80 1.31 11.78 7.84
CA TRP A 80 0.41 11.48 8.96
C TRP A 80 0.84 10.22 9.71
N GLY A 81 1.41 9.21 9.05
CA GLY A 81 1.94 8.02 9.73
C GLY A 81 3.10 8.35 10.66
N TYR A 82 4.06 9.16 10.22
CA TYR A 82 5.12 9.68 11.08
C TYR A 82 4.57 10.57 12.19
N GLN A 83 3.56 11.41 11.90
CA GLN A 83 2.89 12.19 12.92
C GLN A 83 2.25 11.30 13.99
N THR A 84 1.55 10.22 13.61
CA THR A 84 0.99 9.25 14.56
C THR A 84 2.06 8.63 15.45
N ALA A 85 3.23 8.28 14.89
CA ALA A 85 4.35 7.76 15.67
C ALA A 85 4.84 8.76 16.73
N ARG A 86 4.92 10.05 16.39
CA ARG A 86 5.31 11.11 17.34
C ARG A 86 4.22 11.38 18.39
N ASP A 87 2.99 11.60 17.95
CA ASP A 87 1.92 12.12 18.80
C ASP A 87 1.45 11.06 19.82
N PHE A 88 1.38 9.78 19.42
CA PHE A 88 0.84 8.71 20.26
C PHE A 88 1.90 7.83 20.94
N PHE A 89 3.05 7.63 20.29
CA PHE A 89 4.10 6.75 20.79
C PHE A 89 5.35 7.52 21.23
N GLY A 90 5.37 8.83 21.00
CA GLY A 90 6.47 9.69 21.39
C GLY A 90 7.78 9.33 20.68
N ALA A 91 7.67 8.81 19.46
CA ALA A 91 8.81 8.52 18.60
C ALA A 91 9.56 9.82 18.27
N VAL A 92 10.88 9.71 18.10
CA VAL A 92 11.78 10.81 17.77
C VAL A 92 12.55 10.47 16.51
N GLU A 93 13.10 11.47 15.82
CA GLU A 93 13.93 11.22 14.64
C GLU A 93 15.12 10.31 14.97
N HIS A 94 15.37 9.36 14.08
CA HIS A 94 16.49 8.45 14.14
C HIS A 94 17.58 8.96 13.20
N ASP A 95 18.78 9.20 13.73
CA ASP A 95 19.98 9.62 12.98
C ASP A 95 19.77 10.82 12.03
N GLY A 96 18.98 11.81 12.46
CA GLY A 96 18.69 13.03 11.68
C GLY A 96 17.54 12.89 10.67
N GLY A 97 16.78 11.80 10.74
CA GLY A 97 15.56 11.58 9.96
C GLY A 97 15.80 11.01 8.55
N PRO A 98 14.73 10.70 7.80
CA PRO A 98 13.31 10.88 8.15
C PRO A 98 12.75 9.78 9.05
N TRP A 99 13.49 8.70 9.28
CA TRP A 99 13.05 7.60 10.12
C TRP A 99 12.92 8.03 11.57
N HIS A 100 12.10 7.32 12.31
CA HIS A 100 11.85 7.57 13.72
C HIS A 100 12.14 6.32 14.54
N VAL A 101 12.45 6.52 15.81
CA VAL A 101 12.63 5.46 16.80
C VAL A 101 11.85 5.81 18.06
N ILE A 102 11.23 4.81 18.70
CA ILE A 102 10.67 5.00 20.04
C ILE A 102 11.83 5.01 21.04
N PRO A 103 12.04 6.09 21.81
CA PRO A 103 13.18 6.21 22.72
C PRO A 103 13.06 5.27 23.93
N ALA A 104 14.18 5.06 24.61
CA ALA A 104 14.23 4.31 25.87
C ALA A 104 13.25 4.88 26.91
N GLY A 105 12.70 4.01 27.74
CA GLY A 105 11.74 4.38 28.79
C GLY A 105 10.28 4.52 28.32
N LYS A 106 10.00 4.28 27.03
CA LYS A 106 8.63 4.21 26.48
C LYS A 106 8.25 2.78 26.07
N PRO A 107 6.96 2.40 26.11
CA PRO A 107 6.50 1.15 25.51
C PRO A 107 6.91 1.08 24.04
N GLY A 108 7.57 -0.01 23.64
CA GLY A 108 8.09 -0.16 22.28
C GLY A 108 9.47 0.43 22.04
N ALA A 109 10.22 0.80 23.09
CA ALA A 109 11.59 1.32 22.96
C ALA A 109 12.44 0.51 21.97
N GLY A 110 13.08 1.21 21.04
CA GLY A 110 13.90 0.62 19.97
C GLY A 110 13.13 0.27 18.69
N LEU A 111 11.79 0.33 18.69
CA LEU A 111 11.01 0.12 17.46
C LEU A 111 11.32 1.23 16.44
N ILE A 112 11.75 0.82 15.24
CA ILE A 112 12.02 1.72 14.12
C ILE A 112 10.76 1.91 13.29
N ILE A 113 10.39 3.16 13.05
CA ILE A 113 9.35 3.56 12.10
C ILE A 113 10.05 4.19 10.90
N LYS A 114 9.91 3.57 9.73
CA LYS A 114 10.60 3.97 8.50
C LYS A 114 9.63 4.03 7.33
N ASP A 115 10.06 4.61 6.22
CA ASP A 115 9.29 4.65 4.97
C ASP A 115 10.11 4.19 3.77
N VAL A 116 9.40 3.76 2.73
CA VAL A 116 9.96 3.33 1.45
C VAL A 116 8.95 3.55 0.33
N ILE A 117 9.47 3.90 -0.85
CA ILE A 117 8.64 4.10 -2.03
C ILE A 117 8.14 2.75 -2.54
N ALA A 118 6.85 2.61 -2.86
CA ALA A 118 6.21 1.32 -3.18
C ALA A 118 6.89 0.51 -4.29
N ASP A 119 7.36 1.15 -5.35
CA ASP A 119 8.09 0.49 -6.44
C ASP A 119 9.50 0.04 -6.02
N ALA A 120 10.19 0.83 -5.20
CA ALA A 120 11.45 0.40 -4.59
C ALA A 120 11.20 -0.76 -3.61
N PHE A 121 10.11 -0.72 -2.85
CA PHE A 121 9.77 -1.76 -1.89
C PHE A 121 9.55 -3.12 -2.55
N LEU A 122 8.91 -3.18 -3.71
CA LEU A 122 8.78 -4.41 -4.52
C LEU A 122 10.14 -5.03 -4.88
N GLN A 123 11.18 -4.22 -5.06
CA GLN A 123 12.55 -4.74 -5.26
C GLN A 123 13.17 -5.18 -3.92
N GLN A 124 12.95 -4.40 -2.87
CA GLN A 124 13.57 -4.64 -1.57
C GLN A 124 13.04 -5.90 -0.88
N ILE A 125 11.77 -6.27 -1.05
CA ILE A 125 11.24 -7.54 -0.53
C ILE A 125 11.92 -8.77 -1.16
N LEU A 126 12.48 -8.65 -2.38
CA LEU A 126 13.26 -9.69 -3.02
C LEU A 126 14.74 -9.65 -2.59
N LEU A 127 15.34 -8.46 -2.62
CA LEU A 127 16.78 -8.28 -2.43
C LEU A 127 17.20 -8.27 -0.96
N ARG A 128 16.33 -7.74 -0.09
CA ARG A 128 16.61 -7.50 1.34
C ARG A 128 15.39 -7.79 2.24
N PRO A 129 14.71 -8.96 2.09
CA PRO A 129 13.49 -9.26 2.86
C PRO A 129 13.70 -9.17 4.39
N ALA A 130 14.89 -9.53 4.88
CA ALA A 130 15.22 -9.54 6.30
C ALA A 130 15.24 -8.15 6.95
N GLU A 131 15.27 -7.07 6.17
CA GLU A 131 15.22 -5.69 6.69
C GLU A 131 13.80 -5.24 7.04
N TYR A 132 12.76 -5.98 6.67
CA TYR A 132 11.35 -5.57 6.85
C TYR A 132 10.61 -6.52 7.78
N ASP A 133 9.67 -5.97 8.55
CA ASP A 133 8.91 -6.70 9.55
C ASP A 133 7.41 -6.37 9.44
N VAL A 134 6.91 -5.34 10.14
CA VAL A 134 5.52 -4.88 9.98
C VAL A 134 5.46 -3.86 8.84
N VAL A 135 4.46 -3.99 7.98
CA VAL A 135 4.19 -3.06 6.87
C VAL A 135 2.84 -2.40 7.07
N ALA A 136 2.81 -1.07 6.96
CA ALA A 136 1.58 -0.29 6.92
C ALA A 136 1.52 0.46 5.58
N THR A 137 0.43 0.29 4.83
CA THR A 137 0.29 0.90 3.51
C THR A 137 -1.17 1.17 3.15
N LEU A 138 -1.40 1.86 2.04
CA LEU A 138 -2.73 2.16 1.52
C LEU A 138 -3.34 0.94 0.82
N ASN A 139 -4.67 0.92 0.74
CA ASN A 139 -5.47 -0.20 0.21
C ASN A 139 -4.87 -0.87 -1.04
N LEU A 140 -4.70 -0.13 -2.14
CA LEU A 140 -4.20 -0.69 -3.41
C LEU A 140 -2.74 -1.18 -3.32
N ASN A 141 -1.88 -0.49 -2.59
CA ASN A 141 -0.51 -0.96 -2.39
C ASN A 141 -0.52 -2.24 -1.54
N GLY A 142 -1.40 -2.31 -0.54
CA GLY A 142 -1.56 -3.48 0.33
C GLY A 142 -1.90 -4.73 -0.47
N ASP A 143 -2.89 -4.62 -1.37
CA ASP A 143 -3.30 -5.67 -2.30
C ASP A 143 -2.12 -6.22 -3.13
N TYR A 144 -1.43 -5.33 -3.86
CA TYR A 144 -0.30 -5.75 -4.70
C TYR A 144 0.86 -6.35 -3.90
N LEU A 145 1.16 -5.78 -2.73
CA LEU A 145 2.29 -6.21 -1.92
C LEU A 145 2.02 -7.53 -1.20
N SER A 146 0.80 -7.73 -0.68
CA SER A 146 0.44 -8.99 -0.02
C SER A 146 0.47 -10.16 -0.99
N ASP A 147 -0.02 -9.96 -2.22
CA ASP A 147 0.00 -11.00 -3.26
C ASP A 147 1.43 -11.31 -3.71
N ALA A 148 2.25 -10.28 -3.92
CA ALA A 148 3.65 -10.46 -4.30
C ALA A 148 4.44 -11.23 -3.21
N LEU A 149 4.22 -10.90 -1.92
CA LEU A 149 4.85 -11.58 -0.80
C LEU A 149 4.35 -13.03 -0.65
N ALA A 150 3.04 -13.27 -0.79
CA ALA A 150 2.46 -14.61 -0.76
C ALA A 150 3.03 -15.48 -1.89
N ALA A 151 3.16 -14.93 -3.10
CA ALA A 151 3.79 -15.61 -4.23
C ALA A 151 5.27 -15.93 -3.95
N GLN A 152 6.02 -14.97 -3.40
CA GLN A 152 7.46 -15.13 -3.11
C GLN A 152 7.76 -16.30 -2.17
N VAL A 153 6.87 -16.56 -1.19
CA VAL A 153 7.04 -17.68 -0.24
C VAL A 153 6.36 -18.97 -0.68
N GLY A 154 5.80 -19.02 -1.89
CA GLY A 154 5.03 -20.17 -2.39
C GLY A 154 3.68 -20.37 -1.67
N GLY A 155 3.16 -19.32 -1.04
CA GLY A 155 2.05 -19.37 -0.08
C GLY A 155 0.68 -18.93 -0.62
N ILE A 156 0.50 -18.71 -1.93
CA ILE A 156 -0.76 -18.19 -2.51
C ILE A 156 -2.00 -19.01 -2.07
N GLY A 157 -1.86 -20.33 -1.93
CA GLY A 157 -2.97 -21.21 -1.51
C GLY A 157 -3.17 -21.32 0.01
N ILE A 158 -2.26 -20.76 0.82
CA ILE A 158 -2.24 -20.93 2.29
C ILE A 158 -2.08 -19.61 3.05
N ALA A 159 -2.17 -18.47 2.37
CA ALA A 159 -2.00 -17.16 2.99
C ALA A 159 -3.20 -16.85 3.92
N PRO A 160 -2.97 -16.58 5.22
CA PRO A 160 -4.05 -16.19 6.13
C PRO A 160 -4.49 -14.74 5.89
N GLY A 161 -5.79 -14.45 6.08
CA GLY A 161 -6.37 -13.12 5.94
C GLY A 161 -7.28 -12.74 7.11
N GLY A 162 -7.30 -11.46 7.46
CA GLY A 162 -8.18 -10.94 8.52
C GLY A 162 -8.49 -9.46 8.37
N ASN A 163 -9.77 -9.12 8.54
CA ASN A 163 -10.28 -7.76 8.60
C ASN A 163 -10.54 -7.41 10.07
N ILE A 164 -9.71 -6.54 10.64
CA ILE A 164 -9.67 -6.31 12.09
C ILE A 164 -9.90 -4.83 12.39
N ASN A 165 -10.81 -4.57 13.34
CA ASN A 165 -10.94 -3.28 14.00
C ASN A 165 -10.41 -3.39 15.43
N TYR A 166 -9.17 -2.94 15.63
CA TYR A 166 -8.48 -3.02 16.93
C TYR A 166 -9.11 -2.15 18.04
N ILE A 167 -9.92 -1.14 17.68
CA ILE A 167 -10.59 -0.26 18.65
C ILE A 167 -11.85 -0.94 19.19
N THR A 168 -12.68 -1.50 18.31
CA THR A 168 -13.93 -2.15 18.72
C THR A 168 -13.74 -3.62 19.10
N GLY A 169 -12.58 -4.21 18.81
CA GLY A 169 -12.27 -5.62 19.06
C GLY A 169 -12.95 -6.60 18.10
N HIS A 170 -13.63 -6.13 17.05
CA HIS A 170 -14.27 -6.99 16.07
C HIS A 170 -13.28 -7.42 14.99
N ALA A 171 -13.30 -8.71 14.64
CA ALA A 171 -12.46 -9.29 13.61
C ALA A 171 -13.24 -10.32 12.79
N VAL A 172 -12.99 -10.35 11.48
CA VAL A 172 -13.44 -11.39 10.57
C VAL A 172 -12.20 -11.99 9.91
N PHE A 173 -12.05 -13.31 10.02
CA PHE A 173 -10.96 -14.06 9.37
C PHE A 173 -11.52 -14.79 8.17
N GLU A 174 -10.78 -14.78 7.07
CA GLU A 174 -11.24 -15.33 5.79
C GLU A 174 -10.12 -16.04 5.04
N ALA A 175 -10.51 -16.99 4.19
CA ALA A 175 -9.62 -17.53 3.18
C ALA A 175 -9.29 -16.43 2.17
N THR A 176 -8.01 -16.32 1.78
CA THR A 176 -7.54 -15.29 0.84
C THR A 176 -7.62 -15.74 -0.61
N HIS A 177 -7.80 -17.05 -0.86
CA HIS A 177 -7.93 -17.59 -2.19
C HIS A 177 -9.37 -17.45 -2.72
N GLY A 178 -9.51 -17.36 -4.05
CA GLY A 178 -10.81 -17.36 -4.71
C GLY A 178 -11.55 -18.69 -4.60
N THR A 179 -12.79 -18.72 -5.08
CA THR A 179 -13.71 -19.88 -4.96
C THR A 179 -13.34 -21.07 -5.84
N ALA A 180 -12.42 -20.92 -6.80
CA ALA A 180 -11.99 -21.94 -7.76
C ALA A 180 -13.12 -22.89 -8.25
N PRO A 181 -14.18 -22.40 -8.92
CA PRO A 181 -15.42 -23.16 -9.17
C PRO A 181 -15.22 -24.51 -9.87
N LYS A 182 -14.19 -24.61 -10.73
CA LYS A 182 -13.81 -25.84 -11.43
C LYS A 182 -13.43 -27.01 -10.52
N TYR A 183 -13.15 -26.78 -9.24
CA TYR A 183 -12.78 -27.80 -8.25
C TYR A 183 -13.82 -27.96 -7.14
N ALA A 184 -14.95 -27.25 -7.20
CA ALA A 184 -16.01 -27.34 -6.21
C ALA A 184 -16.51 -28.79 -6.09
N GLY A 185 -16.55 -29.31 -4.85
CA GLY A 185 -17.03 -30.66 -4.54
C GLY A 185 -16.09 -31.80 -4.95
N GLN A 186 -14.84 -31.51 -5.35
CA GLN A 186 -13.89 -32.54 -5.81
C GLN A 186 -12.91 -33.03 -4.73
N ASP A 187 -12.92 -32.46 -3.52
CA ASP A 187 -11.96 -32.77 -2.45
C ASP A 187 -10.48 -32.67 -2.93
N LYS A 188 -10.14 -31.52 -3.55
CA LYS A 188 -8.84 -31.28 -4.20
C LYS A 188 -8.15 -29.99 -3.78
N VAL A 189 -8.86 -29.07 -3.13
CA VAL A 189 -8.39 -27.74 -2.74
C VAL A 189 -8.96 -27.36 -1.38
#